data_AF-A0A960MTK1-F1
#
_entry.id   AF-A0A960MTK1-F1
#
_cell.length_a   1.000
_cell.length_b   1.000
_cell.length_c   1.000
_cell.angle_alpha   90.00
_cell.angle_beta   90.00
_cell.angle_gamma   90.00
#
_symmetry.space_group_name_H-M   'P 1'
#
loop_
_entity.id
_entity.type
_entity.pdbx_description
1 polymer ?
#
loop_
_entity_poly.entity_id
_entity_poly.type
_entity_poly.pdbx_seq_one_letter_code
_entity_poly.pdbx_strand_id
1 'polypeptide(L)'
;MNVKPQVDQFTFEDGRQLYLLAEGRLVNLGCATGHPSFVMSNSFTNQTLAQIDLWENREVYQAGEVKVLPKHLDEEVARLHLEKIGAKLTKLTPDQAAYIGVPVEGPYKPESYRY
;
A
#
# COMPACT_ATOMS: atom_id res chain seq x y z
N MET A 1 31.92 10.92 -14.15
CA MET A 1 31.67 10.38 -15.51
C MET A 1 30.26 9.83 -15.54
N ASN A 2 29.46 10.17 -16.54
CA ASN A 2 28.18 9.49 -16.75
C ASN A 2 28.42 8.17 -17.50
N VAL A 3 27.95 7.04 -16.95
CA VAL A 3 28.14 5.71 -17.54
C VAL A 3 27.01 5.40 -18.52
N LYS A 4 25.78 5.64 -18.08
CA LYS A 4 24.54 5.58 -18.85
C LYS A 4 23.47 6.40 -18.10
N PRO A 5 22.25 6.57 -18.64
CA PRO A 5 21.18 7.19 -17.88
C PRO A 5 21.06 6.60 -16.48
N GLN A 6 21.14 7.47 -15.47
CA GLN A 6 20.89 7.23 -14.06
C GLN A 6 21.96 6.35 -13.39
N VAL A 7 23.14 6.28 -14.00
CA VAL A 7 24.34 5.66 -13.43
C VAL A 7 25.52 6.59 -13.64
N ASP A 8 25.99 7.18 -12.54
CA ASP A 8 27.13 8.09 -12.53
C ASP A 8 28.29 7.49 -11.74
N GLN A 9 29.50 7.63 -12.26
CA GLN A 9 30.73 7.20 -11.61
C GLN A 9 31.51 8.42 -11.12
N PHE A 10 31.84 8.42 -9.83
CA PHE A 10 32.69 9.42 -9.18
C PHE A 10 34.02 8.76 -8.80
N THR A 11 35.12 9.28 -9.34
CA THR A 11 36.46 8.84 -8.97
C THR A 11 37.04 9.82 -7.94
N PHE A 12 37.43 9.31 -6.78
CA PHE A 12 38.09 10.07 -5.72
C PHE A 12 39.56 10.29 -6.04
N GLU A 13 40.22 11.22 -5.35
CA GLU A 13 41.64 11.57 -5.55
C GLU A 13 42.58 10.37 -5.37
N ASP A 14 42.22 9.41 -4.51
CA ASP A 14 42.97 8.18 -4.27
C ASP A 14 42.69 7.05 -5.28
N GLY A 15 41.88 7.33 -6.31
CA GLY A 15 41.53 6.37 -7.35
C GLY A 15 40.36 5.46 -7.04
N ARG A 16 39.78 5.49 -5.83
CA ARG A 16 38.53 4.76 -5.53
C ARG A 16 37.39 5.30 -6.37
N GLN A 17 36.44 4.43 -6.73
CA GLN A 17 35.31 4.78 -7.58
C GLN A 17 33.99 4.47 -6.86
N LEU A 18 33.06 5.43 -6.87
CA LEU A 18 31.69 5.27 -6.39
C LEU A 18 30.74 5.35 -7.59
N TYR A 19 29.83 4.37 -7.67
CA TYR A 19 28.74 4.39 -8.64
C TYR A 19 27.47 4.85 -7.93
N LEU A 20 26.99 6.04 -8.30
CA LEU A 20 25.75 6.61 -7.79
C LEU A 20 24.62 6.28 -8.76
N LEU A 21 23.56 5.67 -8.23
CA LEU A 21 22.37 5.33 -8.99
C LEU A 21 21.30 6.42 -8.81
N ALA A 22 20.62 6.75 -9.90
CA ALA A 22 19.54 7.74 -9.94
C ALA A 22 19.86 9.09 -9.28
N GLU A 23 21.15 9.49 -9.25
CA GLU A 23 21.64 10.66 -8.51
C GLU A 23 21.18 10.70 -7.03
N GLY A 24 20.98 9.53 -6.40
CA GLY A 24 20.47 9.42 -5.03
C GLY A 24 18.94 9.52 -4.89
N ARG A 25 18.20 9.60 -5.99
CA ARG A 25 16.73 9.49 -6.01
C ARG A 25 16.28 8.03 -5.87
N LEU A 26 14.97 7.78 -5.91
CA LEU A 26 14.38 6.46 -5.77
C LEU A 26 14.86 5.49 -6.87
N VAL A 27 15.79 4.61 -6.52
CA VAL A 27 16.47 3.72 -7.47
C VAL A 27 15.53 2.74 -8.17
N ASN A 28 14.50 2.25 -7.48
CA ASN A 28 13.52 1.31 -8.06
C ASN A 28 12.69 1.97 -9.17
N LEU A 29 12.41 3.27 -9.07
CA LEU A 29 11.70 4.04 -10.09
C LEU A 29 12.65 4.63 -11.15
N GLY A 30 13.85 5.04 -10.75
CA GLY A 30 14.81 5.70 -11.64
C GLY A 30 15.65 4.75 -12.49
N CYS A 31 15.95 3.55 -11.98
CA CYS A 31 16.79 2.54 -12.66
C CYS A 31 16.02 1.29 -13.08
N ALA A 32 14.73 1.20 -12.77
CA ALA A 32 13.85 0.09 -13.12
C ALA A 32 12.41 0.62 -13.32
N THR A 33 11.39 -0.19 -13.02
CA THR A 33 9.99 0.14 -13.28
C THR A 33 9.14 0.25 -12.00
N GLY A 34 9.76 0.39 -10.83
CA GLY A 34 9.06 0.48 -9.54
C GLY A 34 8.45 -0.84 -9.08
N HIS A 35 7.38 -0.75 -8.30
CA HIS A 35 6.67 -1.93 -7.82
C HIS A 35 5.88 -2.61 -8.95
N PRO A 36 5.80 -3.96 -8.96
CA PRO A 36 4.97 -4.69 -9.91
C PRO A 36 3.48 -4.32 -9.81
N SER A 37 2.76 -4.50 -10.92
CA SER A 37 1.35 -4.12 -11.04
C SER A 37 0.44 -4.70 -9.95
N PHE A 38 0.68 -5.92 -9.48
CA PHE A 38 -0.14 -6.55 -8.44
C PHE A 38 -0.01 -5.84 -7.08
N VAL A 39 1.21 -5.45 -6.69
CA VAL A 39 1.43 -4.68 -5.46
C VAL A 39 0.82 -3.28 -5.61
N MET A 40 1.00 -2.65 -6.78
CA MET A 40 0.41 -1.34 -7.06
C MET A 40 -1.13 -1.37 -7.10
N SER A 41 -1.73 -2.50 -7.49
CA SER A 41 -3.19 -2.69 -7.47
C SER A 41 -3.75 -2.46 -6.08
N ASN A 42 -3.10 -2.94 -5.02
CA ASN A 42 -3.54 -2.72 -3.64
C ASN A 42 -3.55 -1.22 -3.28
N SER A 43 -2.45 -0.52 -3.59
CA SER A 43 -2.34 0.93 -3.36
C SER A 43 -3.38 1.71 -4.16
N PHE A 44 -3.61 1.35 -5.42
CA PHE A 44 -4.56 2.06 -6.28
C PHE A 44 -6.01 1.74 -5.96
N THR A 45 -6.35 0.52 -5.52
CA THR A 45 -7.68 0.21 -4.96
C THR A 45 -7.96 1.07 -3.74
N ASN A 46 -7.00 1.21 -2.81
CA ASN A 46 -7.11 2.12 -1.67
C ASN A 46 -7.38 3.57 -2.12
N GLN A 47 -6.61 4.07 -3.10
CA GLN A 47 -6.82 5.42 -3.63
C GLN A 47 -8.21 5.57 -4.26
N THR A 48 -8.69 4.62 -5.06
CA THR A 48 -10.02 4.67 -5.66
C THR A 48 -11.12 4.67 -4.60
N LEU A 49 -11.05 3.79 -3.60
CA LEU A 49 -12.03 3.75 -2.51
C LEU A 49 -12.01 5.04 -1.68
N ALA A 50 -10.83 5.59 -1.40
CA ALA A 50 -10.71 6.89 -0.73
C ALA A 50 -11.33 8.02 -1.55
N GLN A 51 -11.15 8.04 -2.87
CA GLN A 51 -11.77 9.05 -3.73
C GLN A 51 -13.30 8.93 -3.75
N ILE A 52 -13.83 7.69 -3.81
CA ILE A 52 -15.28 7.44 -3.74
C ILE A 52 -15.82 7.91 -2.39
N ASP A 53 -15.20 7.49 -1.29
CA ASP A 53 -15.63 7.83 0.07
C ASP A 53 -15.56 9.34 0.33
N LEU A 54 -14.49 10.02 -0.09
CA LEU A 54 -14.37 11.48 0.01
C LEU A 54 -15.44 12.21 -0.79
N TRP A 55 -15.81 11.70 -1.97
CA TRP A 55 -16.82 12.31 -2.83
C TRP A 55 -18.24 12.14 -2.26
N GLU A 56 -18.56 10.92 -1.83
CA GLU A 56 -19.87 10.57 -1.25
C GLU A 56 -20.08 11.25 0.11
N ASN A 57 -19.02 11.37 0.92
CA ASN A 57 -19.05 11.94 2.27
C ASN A 57 -18.44 13.35 2.36
N ARG A 58 -18.37 14.10 1.25
CA ARG A 58 -17.73 15.43 1.18
C ARG A 58 -18.25 16.46 2.19
N GLU A 59 -19.51 16.34 2.62
CA GLU A 59 -20.14 17.26 3.60
C GLU A 59 -19.81 16.84 5.05
N VAL A 60 -19.35 15.61 5.26
CA VAL A 60 -18.96 15.05 6.57
C VAL A 60 -17.51 15.35 6.87
N TYR A 61 -16.66 15.34 5.83
CA TYR A 61 -15.22 15.57 5.98
C TYR A 61 -14.88 17.05 6.09
N GLN A 62 -14.13 17.41 7.13
CA GLN A 62 -13.67 18.78 7.35
C GLN A 62 -12.36 19.02 6.62
N ALA A 63 -12.26 20.15 5.91
CA ALA A 63 -11.05 20.55 5.22
C ALA A 63 -9.90 20.77 6.22
N GLY A 64 -8.71 20.25 5.88
CA GLY A 64 -7.50 20.37 6.71
C GLY A 64 -7.28 19.21 7.68
N GLU A 65 -8.24 18.29 7.82
CA GLU A 65 -8.04 17.05 8.59
C GLU A 65 -7.38 15.97 7.73
N VAL A 66 -6.45 15.22 8.32
CA VAL A 66 -5.90 14.00 7.73
C VAL A 66 -6.61 12.80 8.33
N LYS A 67 -7.19 11.96 7.48
CA LYS A 67 -7.91 10.74 7.90
C LYS A 67 -7.28 9.51 7.26
N VAL A 68 -7.45 8.38 7.94
CA VAL A 68 -7.14 7.05 7.41
C VAL A 68 -8.44 6.41 6.92
N LEU A 69 -8.34 5.54 5.91
CA LEU A 69 -9.49 4.76 5.45
C LEU A 69 -10.04 3.90 6.60
N PRO A 70 -11.37 3.81 6.74
CA PRO A 70 -12.00 2.86 7.66
C PRO A 70 -11.51 1.42 7.44
N LYS A 71 -11.31 0.66 8.52
CA LYS A 71 -10.78 -0.73 8.44
C LYS A 71 -11.54 -1.65 7.51
N HIS A 72 -12.86 -1.54 7.43
CA HIS A 72 -13.64 -2.42 6.57
C HIS A 72 -13.30 -2.22 5.07
N LEU A 73 -12.89 -1.01 4.66
CA LEU A 73 -12.41 -0.74 3.30
C LEU A 73 -10.99 -1.30 3.08
N ASP A 74 -10.13 -1.24 4.09
CA ASP A 74 -8.80 -1.87 4.04
C ASP A 74 -8.91 -3.40 3.93
N GLU A 75 -9.82 -4.01 4.71
CA GLU A 75 -10.15 -5.43 4.59
C GLU A 75 -10.76 -5.78 3.24
N GLU A 76 -11.58 -4.90 2.65
CA GLU A 76 -12.14 -5.09 1.30
C GLU A 76 -11.04 -5.04 0.23
N VAL A 77 -10.07 -4.12 0.34
CA VAL A 77 -8.90 -4.10 -0.55
C VAL A 77 -8.17 -5.44 -0.50
N ALA A 78 -7.91 -5.98 0.69
CA ALA A 78 -7.28 -7.29 0.82
C ALA A 78 -8.15 -8.40 0.21
N ARG A 79 -9.46 -8.40 0.48
CA ARG A 79 -10.44 -9.40 0.00
C ARG A 79 -10.47 -9.48 -1.52
N LEU A 80 -10.46 -8.34 -2.21
CA LEU A 80 -10.48 -8.24 -3.68
C LEU A 80 -9.25 -8.88 -4.35
N HIS A 81 -8.13 -9.03 -3.64
CA HIS A 81 -6.89 -9.58 -4.20
C HIS A 81 -6.70 -11.09 -3.95
N LEU A 82 -7.52 -11.72 -3.09
CA LEU A 82 -7.34 -13.12 -2.66
C LEU A 82 -7.51 -14.13 -3.79
N GLU A 83 -8.54 -13.96 -4.62
CA GLU A 83 -8.84 -14.89 -5.71
C GLU A 83 -7.68 -14.98 -6.70
N LYS A 84 -7.05 -13.84 -7.00
CA LYS A 84 -5.94 -13.76 -7.96
C LYS A 84 -4.72 -14.61 -7.56
N ILE A 85 -4.50 -14.78 -6.25
CA ILE A 85 -3.40 -15.59 -5.70
C ILE A 85 -3.86 -16.98 -5.26
N GLY A 86 -5.12 -17.36 -5.50
CA GLY A 86 -5.68 -18.64 -5.11
C GLY A 86 -5.88 -18.81 -3.60
N ALA A 87 -5.90 -17.70 -2.83
CA ALA A 87 -6.12 -17.74 -1.39
C ALA A 87 -7.61 -17.96 -1.08
N LYS A 88 -7.89 -18.89 -0.16
CA LYS A 88 -9.26 -19.18 0.30
C LYS A 88 -9.47 -18.60 1.69
N LEU A 89 -10.34 -17.60 1.79
CA LEU A 89 -10.71 -17.01 3.07
C LEU A 89 -11.75 -17.89 3.78
N THR A 90 -11.46 -18.30 5.00
CA THR A 90 -12.44 -19.00 5.86
C THR A 90 -13.43 -17.99 6.43
N LYS A 91 -14.71 -18.39 6.55
CA LYS A 91 -15.75 -17.58 7.18
C LYS A 91 -15.96 -18.01 8.63
N LEU A 92 -16.04 -17.06 9.55
CA LEU A 92 -16.41 -17.32 10.93
C LEU A 92 -17.85 -17.83 10.99
N THR A 93 -18.12 -18.79 11.87
CA THR A 93 -19.50 -19.09 12.27
C THR A 93 -20.03 -17.98 13.18
N PRO A 94 -21.36 -17.80 13.30
CA PRO A 94 -21.94 -16.84 14.23
C PRO A 94 -21.43 -17.03 15.68
N ASP A 95 -21.30 -18.27 16.13
CA ASP A 95 -20.80 -18.59 17.47
C ASP A 95 -19.33 -18.17 17.66
N GLN A 96 -18.48 -18.40 16.66
CA GLN A 96 -17.07 -17.97 16.71
C GLN A 96 -16.93 -16.45 16.72
N ALA A 97 -17.72 -15.76 15.89
CA ALA A 97 -17.74 -14.31 15.79
C ALA A 97 -18.21 -13.69 17.13
N ALA A 98 -19.28 -14.22 17.71
CA ALA A 98 -19.76 -13.82 19.03
C ALA A 98 -18.72 -14.08 20.14
N TYR A 99 -18.03 -15.22 20.10
CA TYR A 99 -17.02 -15.60 21.11
C TYR A 99 -15.86 -14.60 21.17
N ILE A 100 -15.40 -14.08 20.03
CA ILE A 100 -14.30 -13.10 19.97
C ILE A 100 -14.78 -11.63 19.86
N GLY A 101 -16.10 -11.40 19.86
CA GLY A 101 -16.69 -10.07 19.87
C GLY A 101 -16.52 -9.28 18.57
N VAL A 102 -16.58 -9.94 17.41
CA VAL A 102 -16.50 -9.27 16.08
C VAL A 102 -17.70 -9.66 15.21
N PRO A 103 -18.10 -8.82 14.22
CA PRO A 103 -19.08 -9.24 13.22
C PRO A 103 -18.52 -10.35 12.31
N VAL A 104 -19.38 -11.21 11.76
CA VAL A 104 -18.99 -12.27 10.82
C VAL A 104 -18.30 -11.70 9.56
N GLU A 105 -18.69 -10.49 9.14
CA GLU A 105 -18.15 -9.83 7.95
C GLU A 105 -16.99 -8.86 8.22
N GLY A 106 -16.60 -8.69 9.49
CA GLY A 106 -15.60 -7.72 9.93
C GLY A 106 -16.19 -6.36 10.33
N PRO A 107 -15.36 -5.37 10.71
CA PRO A 107 -13.90 -5.46 10.81
C PRO A 107 -13.45 -6.44 11.90
N TYR A 108 -12.39 -7.19 11.63
CA TYR A 108 -11.95 -8.31 12.46
C TYR A 108 -10.91 -7.94 13.52
N LYS A 109 -10.46 -6.68 13.57
CA LYS A 109 -9.39 -6.19 14.44
C LYS A 109 -9.68 -4.79 14.99
N PRO A 110 -9.26 -4.48 16.22
CA PRO A 110 -9.42 -3.14 16.80
C PRO A 110 -8.50 -2.11 16.13
N GLU A 111 -8.83 -0.82 16.28
CA GLU A 111 -8.07 0.30 15.69
C GLU A 111 -6.58 0.30 16.02
N SER A 112 -6.22 -0.07 17.25
CA SER A 112 -4.83 -0.11 17.71
C SER A 112 -4.01 -1.28 17.17
N TYR A 113 -4.61 -2.19 16.41
CA TYR A 113 -3.93 -3.38 15.89
C TYR A 113 -2.94 -3.00 14.79
N ARG A 114 -1.73 -3.58 14.83
CA ARG A 114 -0.61 -3.13 13.99
C ARG A 114 -0.58 -3.70 12.58
N TYR A 115 -1.25 -4.83 12.32
CA TYR A 115 -1.62 -5.43 11.02
C TYR A 115 -2.51 -6.64 11.27
#